data_AF-A0A239V573-F1
#
_entry.id   AF-A0A239V573-F1
#
_cell.length_a   1.000
_cell.length_b   1.000
_cell.length_c   1.000
_cell.angle_alpha   90.00
_cell.angle_beta   90.00
_cell.angle_gamma   90.00
#
_symmetry.space_group_name_H-M   'P 1'
#
loop_
_entity.id
_entity.type
_entity.pdbx_description
1 polymer ?
#
loop_
_entity_poly.entity_id
_entity_poly.type
_entity_poly.pdbx_seq_one_letter_code
_entity_poly.pdbx_strand_id
1 'polypeptide(L)'
;MVAFFTASMYVRAFARFVNQIYGVKEGRTLVRFWSDMYLLTAVILVLAAAVLTLLVVSGPVAEAVGTLLGLDRAGIDMYAVAKWPVLVMLVVATLSLLYRFTPNVHSRSRRFPSQGAFIALATAACASVGFGVYVSNFAQYDAMYGTLTGAVLFLLWLWILNVAMLFGAVVDFEIERTRQLNRGLPAEDELQLVPRSTVAADRADERAAARVEAGRRVRAGISADHQE
;
A
#
# COMPACT_ATOMS: atom_id res chain seq x y z
N MET A 1 21.50 -1.52 5.95
CA MET A 1 21.06 -2.48 4.92
C MET A 1 19.83 -3.29 5.32
N VAL A 2 19.74 -3.79 6.57
CA VAL A 2 18.56 -4.56 7.05
C VAL A 2 17.23 -3.80 6.89
N ALA A 3 17.17 -2.51 7.23
CA ALA A 3 15.94 -1.71 7.12
C ALA A 3 15.38 -1.62 5.70
N PHE A 4 16.24 -1.50 4.69
CA PHE A 4 15.83 -1.48 3.28
C PHE A 4 15.25 -2.83 2.83
N PHE A 5 15.87 -3.92 3.28
CA PHE A 5 15.40 -5.27 2.98
C PHE A 5 14.02 -5.54 3.60
N THR A 6 13.82 -5.19 4.87
CA THR A 6 12.52 -5.35 5.56
C THR A 6 11.42 -4.50 4.93
N ALA A 7 11.72 -3.25 4.58
CA ALA A 7 10.77 -2.38 3.88
C ALA A 7 10.35 -2.97 2.53
N SER A 8 11.31 -3.51 1.75
CA SER A 8 11.01 -4.15 0.47
C SER A 8 10.12 -5.39 0.60
N MET A 9 10.22 -6.12 1.73
CA MET A 9 9.36 -7.28 2.00
C MET A 9 7.91 -6.86 2.24
N TYR A 10 7.69 -5.79 3.02
CA TYR A 10 6.35 -5.25 3.25
C TYR A 10 5.70 -4.76 1.95
N VAL A 11 6.42 -3.99 1.13
CA VAL A 11 5.91 -3.50 -0.17
C VAL A 11 5.51 -4.66 -1.09
N ARG A 12 6.31 -5.74 -1.12
CA ARG A 12 5.99 -6.96 -1.88
C ARG A 12 4.78 -7.71 -1.33
N ALA A 13 4.60 -7.76 -0.01
CA ALA A 13 3.42 -8.35 0.60
C ALA A 13 2.16 -7.55 0.26
N PHE A 14 2.23 -6.22 0.39
CA PHE A 14 1.16 -5.30 0.01
C PHE A 14 0.80 -5.44 -1.47
N ALA A 15 1.80 -5.57 -2.36
CA ALA A 15 1.57 -5.78 -3.78
C ALA A 15 0.75 -7.02 -4.10
N ARG A 16 0.99 -8.13 -3.39
CA ARG A 16 0.19 -9.35 -3.56
C ARG A 16 -1.27 -9.14 -3.14
N PHE A 17 -1.51 -8.46 -2.03
CA PHE A 17 -2.88 -8.15 -1.58
C PHE A 17 -3.60 -7.24 -2.56
N VAL A 18 -2.95 -6.19 -3.06
CA VAL A 18 -3.55 -5.31 -4.08
C VAL A 18 -3.84 -6.08 -5.36
N ASN A 19 -2.91 -6.90 -5.85
CA ASN A 19 -3.15 -7.72 -7.04
C ASN A 19 -4.33 -8.68 -6.86
N GLN A 20 -4.51 -9.23 -5.64
CA GLN A 20 -5.66 -10.07 -5.31
C GLN A 20 -6.98 -9.28 -5.32
N ILE A 21 -7.00 -8.06 -4.77
CA ILE A 21 -8.17 -7.17 -4.81
C ILE A 21 -8.53 -6.83 -6.26
N TYR A 22 -7.52 -6.57 -7.11
CA TYR A 22 -7.71 -6.22 -8.51
C TYR A 22 -7.98 -7.45 -9.41
N GLY A 23 -7.89 -8.68 -8.90
CA GLY A 23 -8.09 -9.91 -9.68
C GLY A 23 -6.99 -10.21 -10.72
N VAL A 24 -5.85 -9.51 -10.70
CA VAL A 24 -4.83 -9.59 -11.77
C VAL A 24 -3.71 -10.56 -11.40
N LYS A 25 -3.46 -11.56 -12.25
CA LYS A 25 -2.26 -12.40 -12.17
C LYS A 25 -1.00 -11.58 -12.51
N GLU A 26 0.06 -11.71 -11.71
CA GLU A 26 1.32 -10.97 -11.91
C GLU A 26 2.02 -11.41 -13.20
N GLY A 27 1.92 -10.61 -14.27
CA GLY A 27 2.51 -10.91 -15.58
C GLY A 27 3.87 -10.27 -15.84
N ARG A 28 4.51 -9.64 -14.84
CA ARG A 28 5.86 -9.05 -14.95
C ARG A 28 6.94 -10.12 -14.86
N THR A 29 7.97 -10.04 -15.71
CA THR A 29 9.19 -10.85 -15.53
C THR A 29 9.84 -10.54 -14.19
N LEU A 30 10.38 -11.56 -13.49
CA LEU A 30 10.95 -11.42 -12.15
C LEU A 30 11.94 -10.26 -12.05
N VAL A 31 12.84 -10.09 -13.04
CA VAL A 31 13.80 -8.98 -13.06
C VAL A 31 13.09 -7.62 -13.05
N ARG A 32 12.08 -7.43 -13.90
CA ARG A 32 11.33 -6.18 -14.02
C ARG A 32 10.42 -5.93 -12.81
N PHE A 33 9.92 -6.98 -12.15
CA PHE A 33 9.19 -6.87 -10.89
C PHE A 33 10.11 -6.37 -9.77
N TRP A 34 11.31 -6.94 -9.65
CA TRP A 34 12.25 -6.57 -8.59
C TRP A 34 12.76 -5.13 -8.79
N SER A 35 13.12 -4.71 -10.00
CA SER A 35 13.56 -3.34 -10.28
C SER A 35 12.50 -2.29 -9.92
N ASP A 36 11.24 -2.47 -10.34
CA ASP A 36 10.18 -1.52 -10.01
C ASP A 36 9.85 -1.51 -8.52
N MET A 37 9.83 -2.69 -7.88
CA MET A 37 9.59 -2.78 -6.43
C MET A 37 10.72 -2.11 -5.63
N TYR A 38 11.97 -2.24 -6.04
CA TYR A 38 13.09 -1.55 -5.39
C TYR A 38 13.04 -0.04 -5.60
N LEU A 39 12.74 0.42 -6.82
CA LEU A 39 12.58 1.86 -7.11
C LEU A 39 11.42 2.44 -6.29
N LEU A 40 10.27 1.76 -6.26
CA LEU A 40 9.11 2.18 -5.48
C LEU A 40 9.44 2.22 -3.98
N THR A 41 10.12 1.19 -3.46
CA THR A 41 10.57 1.16 -2.06
C THR A 41 11.52 2.31 -1.76
N ALA A 42 12.47 2.62 -2.65
CA ALA A 42 13.40 3.74 -2.49
C ALA A 42 12.65 5.08 -2.41
N VAL A 43 11.68 5.32 -3.31
CA VAL A 43 10.88 6.56 -3.29
C VAL A 43 10.02 6.65 -2.03
N ILE A 44 9.37 5.56 -1.62
CA ILE A 44 8.61 5.51 -0.37
C ILE A 44 9.50 5.82 0.83
N LEU A 45 10.72 5.28 0.88
CA LEU A 45 11.66 5.56 1.95
C LEU A 45 12.10 7.03 1.99
N VAL A 46 12.32 7.65 0.84
CA VAL A 46 12.62 9.10 0.77
C VAL A 46 11.45 9.93 1.28
N LEU A 47 10.22 9.59 0.86
CA LEU A 47 9.01 10.28 1.33
C LEU A 47 8.78 10.07 2.84
N ALA A 48 8.97 8.84 3.33
CA ALA A 48 8.87 8.52 4.75
C ALA A 48 9.94 9.27 5.56
N ALA A 49 11.17 9.34 5.05
CA ALA A 49 12.23 10.13 5.67
C ALA A 49 11.86 11.62 5.70
N ALA A 50 11.31 12.19 4.62
CA ALA A 50 10.85 13.58 4.59
C ALA A 50 9.74 13.84 5.62
N VAL A 51 8.76 12.92 5.74
CA VAL A 51 7.70 13.01 6.76
C VAL A 51 8.30 12.94 8.16
N LEU A 52 9.21 12.02 8.42
CA LEU A 52 9.90 11.90 9.71
C LEU A 52 10.71 13.16 10.03
N THR A 53 11.45 13.70 9.07
CA THR A 53 12.21 14.96 9.24
C THR A 53 11.27 16.11 9.58
N LEU A 54 10.15 16.27 8.86
CA LEU A 54 9.16 17.30 9.18
C LEU A 54 8.53 17.11 10.56
N LEU A 55 8.31 15.87 11.00
CA LEU A 55 7.79 15.56 12.33
C LEU A 55 8.80 15.89 13.43
N VAL A 56 10.08 15.54 13.23
CA VAL A 56 11.17 15.79 14.19
C VAL A 56 11.53 17.27 14.28
N VAL A 57 11.51 17.99 13.16
CA VAL A 57 11.68 19.44 13.13
C VAL A 57 10.35 20.06 13.57
N SER A 58 10.12 20.05 14.89
CA SER A 58 8.92 20.59 15.54
C SER A 58 9.27 21.14 16.92
N GLY A 59 8.54 22.17 17.35
CA GLY A 59 8.69 22.76 18.67
C GLY A 59 10.14 23.26 18.93
N PRO A 60 10.82 22.82 20.00
CA PRO A 60 12.15 23.32 20.37
C PRO A 60 13.21 23.14 19.28
N VAL A 61 13.09 22.06 18.49
CA VAL A 61 14.01 21.77 17.39
C VAL A 61 13.78 22.73 16.22
N ALA A 62 12.53 23.07 15.94
CA ALA A 62 12.20 24.07 14.91
C ALA A 62 12.65 25.48 15.33
N GLU A 63 12.55 25.82 16.62
CA GLU A 63 13.05 27.08 17.16
C GLU A 63 14.58 27.17 17.11
N ALA A 64 15.29 26.10 17.49
CA ALA A 64 16.74 26.04 17.43
C ALA A 64 17.27 26.13 15.99
N VAL A 65 16.64 25.42 15.05
CA VAL A 65 17.01 25.48 13.62
C VAL A 65 16.61 26.81 13.01
N GLY A 66 15.45 27.36 13.38
CA GLY A 66 14.96 28.65 12.90
C GLY A 66 15.86 29.81 13.32
N THR A 67 16.27 29.83 14.59
CA THR A 67 17.21 30.85 15.10
C THR A 67 18.59 30.74 14.46
N LEU A 68 19.10 29.53 14.20
CA LEU A 68 20.35 29.31 13.46
C LEU A 68 20.29 29.78 12.00
N LEU A 69 19.12 29.68 11.37
CA LEU A 69 18.88 30.14 10.00
C LEU A 69 18.49 31.63 9.92
N GLY A 70 18.45 32.35 11.05
CA GLY A 70 18.05 33.76 11.12
C GLY A 70 16.56 34.01 10.86
N LEU A 71 15.70 32.99 11.03
CA LEU A 71 14.26 33.13 10.91
C LEU A 71 13.70 33.83 12.15
N ASP A 72 12.91 34.88 11.93
CA ASP A 72 12.14 35.52 12.99
C ASP A 72 11.02 34.59 13.50
N ARG A 73 10.46 34.91 14.66
CA ARG A 73 9.39 34.15 15.31
C ARG A 73 8.18 33.92 14.41
N ALA A 74 7.85 34.93 13.58
CA ALA A 74 6.82 34.81 12.55
C ALA A 74 7.12 33.73 11.49
N GLY A 75 8.39 33.50 11.14
CA GLY A 75 8.81 32.44 10.22
C GLY A 75 8.67 31.05 10.83
N ILE A 76 8.96 30.91 12.13
CA ILE A 76 8.81 29.65 12.88
C ILE A 76 7.32 29.30 13.03
N ASP A 77 6.47 30.28 13.34
CA ASP A 77 5.03 30.09 13.47
C ASP A 77 4.38 29.73 12.11
N MET A 78 4.78 30.41 11.03
CA MET A 78 4.33 30.08 9.68
C MET A 78 4.72 28.65 9.30
N TYR A 79 5.95 28.22 9.62
CA TYR A 79 6.38 26.84 9.40
C TYR A 79 5.54 25.84 10.19
N ALA A 80 5.22 26.13 11.47
CA ALA A 80 4.41 25.26 12.30
C ALA A 80 3.02 25.00 11.72
N VAL A 81 2.41 26.01 11.09
CA VAL A 81 1.11 25.88 10.41
C VAL A 81 1.25 25.21 9.04
N ALA A 82 2.20 25.66 8.20
CA ALA A 82 2.41 25.15 6.84
C ALA A 82 2.88 23.69 6.81
N LYS A 83 3.51 23.21 7.88
CA LYS A 83 3.93 21.81 8.04
C LYS A 83 2.77 20.82 7.90
N TRP A 84 1.62 21.08 8.51
CA TRP A 84 0.48 20.15 8.49
C TRP A 84 -0.07 19.86 7.08
N PRO A 85 -0.37 20.85 6.23
CA PRO A 85 -0.82 20.59 4.85
C PRO A 85 0.28 19.92 4.00
N VAL A 86 1.56 20.27 4.20
CA VAL A 86 2.68 19.60 3.51
C VAL A 86 2.76 18.13 3.90
N LEU A 87 2.59 17.81 5.18
CA LEU A 87 2.59 16.45 5.69
C LEU A 87 1.43 15.64 5.10
N VAL A 88 0.22 16.22 5.06
CA VAL A 88 -0.94 15.62 4.38
C VAL A 88 -0.63 15.34 2.91
N MET A 89 -0.06 16.31 2.19
CA MET A 89 0.31 16.11 0.79
C MET A 89 1.33 14.99 0.61
N LEU A 90 2.36 14.90 1.46
CA LEU A 90 3.37 13.84 1.38
C LEU A 90 2.77 12.46 1.64
N VAL A 91 1.86 12.34 2.62
CA VAL A 91 1.19 11.06 2.91
C VAL A 91 0.26 10.66 1.76
N VAL A 92 -0.55 11.59 1.24
CA VAL A 92 -1.40 11.34 0.07
C VAL A 92 -0.55 10.96 -1.15
N ALA A 93 0.58 11.64 -1.36
CA ALA A 93 1.50 11.32 -2.45
C ALA A 93 2.09 9.92 -2.28
N THR A 94 2.48 9.54 -1.07
CA THR A 94 3.00 8.19 -0.75
C THR A 94 1.95 7.11 -1.03
N LEU A 95 0.72 7.30 -0.53
CA LEU A 95 -0.39 6.36 -0.77
C LEU A 95 -0.78 6.31 -2.25
N SER A 96 -0.81 7.45 -2.93
CA SER A 96 -1.08 7.53 -4.38
C SER A 96 -0.01 6.81 -5.19
N LEU A 97 1.27 6.95 -4.82
CA LEU A 97 2.37 6.23 -5.46
C LEU A 97 2.21 4.73 -5.24
N LEU A 98 1.91 4.33 -4.01
CA LEU A 98 1.68 2.93 -3.68
C LEU A 98 0.53 2.38 -4.53
N TYR A 99 -0.66 2.98 -4.51
CA TYR A 99 -1.81 2.47 -5.26
C TYR A 99 -1.61 2.48 -6.78
N ARG A 100 -0.79 3.38 -7.33
CA ARG A 100 -0.59 3.47 -8.77
C ARG A 100 0.53 2.59 -9.31
N PHE A 101 1.61 2.43 -8.55
CA PHE A 101 2.79 1.68 -8.99
C PHE A 101 2.83 0.25 -8.47
N THR A 102 2.08 -0.05 -7.40
CA THR A 102 1.95 -1.40 -6.87
C THR A 102 1.24 -2.37 -7.84
N PRO A 103 0.10 -2.04 -8.47
CA PRO A 103 -0.57 -2.99 -9.34
C PRO A 103 0.05 -3.03 -10.75
N ASN A 104 0.17 -4.22 -11.33
CA ASN A 104 0.68 -4.47 -12.69
C ASN A 104 -0.35 -4.13 -13.79
N VAL A 105 -1.16 -3.10 -13.61
CA VAL A 105 -2.12 -2.64 -14.62
C VAL A 105 -1.70 -1.30 -15.19
N HIS A 106 -1.95 -1.09 -16.48
CA HIS A 106 -1.92 0.26 -17.02
C HIS A 106 -3.08 1.03 -16.41
N SER A 107 -2.85 1.71 -15.28
CA SER A 107 -3.81 2.67 -14.75
C SER A 107 -4.01 3.77 -15.80
N ARG A 108 -5.13 3.70 -16.52
CA ARG A 108 -5.50 4.65 -17.58
C ARG A 108 -6.02 5.97 -16.99
N SER A 109 -6.20 6.04 -15.66
CA SER A 109 -6.64 7.25 -14.98
C SER A 109 -5.51 8.28 -14.91
N ARG A 110 -5.66 9.38 -15.67
CA ARG A 110 -4.72 10.52 -15.66
C ARG A 110 -4.85 11.42 -14.42
N ARG A 111 -5.77 11.17 -13.49
CA ARG A 111 -5.97 12.06 -12.33
C ARG A 111 -4.97 11.74 -11.23
N PHE A 112 -3.96 12.60 -11.11
CA PHE A 112 -3.10 12.70 -9.93
C PHE A 112 -3.57 13.90 -9.11
N PRO A 113 -3.82 13.79 -7.80
CA PRO A 113 -3.77 12.59 -6.92
C PRO A 113 -4.98 11.63 -7.06
N SER A 114 -4.86 10.38 -6.59
CA SER A 114 -5.98 9.40 -6.64
C SER A 114 -7.01 9.72 -5.55
N GLN A 115 -8.30 9.57 -5.89
CA GLN A 115 -9.39 9.82 -4.94
C GLN A 115 -9.37 8.78 -3.80
N GLY A 116 -8.97 7.53 -4.09
CA GLY A 116 -8.79 6.49 -3.08
C GLY A 116 -7.70 6.80 -2.04
N ALA A 117 -6.62 7.50 -2.40
CA ALA A 117 -5.58 7.88 -1.44
C ALA A 117 -6.07 8.91 -0.41
N PHE A 118 -6.94 9.84 -0.85
CA PHE A 118 -7.57 10.80 0.08
C PHE A 118 -8.55 10.10 1.02
N ILE A 119 -9.34 9.15 0.51
CA ILE A 119 -10.28 8.35 1.31
C ILE A 119 -9.49 7.47 2.30
N ALA A 120 -8.41 6.83 1.86
CA ALA A 120 -7.52 6.06 2.73
C ALA A 120 -6.98 6.92 3.89
N LEU A 121 -6.51 8.14 3.58
CA LEU A 121 -6.03 9.07 4.60
C LEU A 121 -7.14 9.50 5.56
N ALA A 122 -8.32 9.83 5.04
CA ALA A 122 -9.47 10.22 5.84
C ALA A 122 -9.92 9.08 6.77
N THR A 123 -10.02 7.85 6.26
CA THR A 123 -10.34 6.66 7.04
C THR A 123 -9.27 6.39 8.08
N ALA A 124 -7.98 6.49 7.73
CA ALA A 124 -6.88 6.30 8.68
C ALA A 124 -6.88 7.36 9.79
N ALA A 125 -7.18 8.62 9.46
CA ALA A 125 -7.30 9.70 10.43
C ALA A 125 -8.49 9.49 11.37
N CYS A 126 -9.67 9.20 10.83
CA CYS A 126 -10.86 8.88 11.63
C CYS A 126 -10.63 7.68 12.55
N ALA A 127 -10.02 6.62 12.02
CA ALA A 127 -9.72 5.42 12.79
C ALA A 127 -8.67 5.70 13.88
N SER A 128 -7.68 6.56 13.62
CA SER A 128 -6.69 6.97 14.63
C SER A 128 -7.32 7.80 15.75
N VAL A 129 -8.26 8.71 15.43
CA VAL A 129 -9.01 9.45 16.45
C VAL A 129 -9.87 8.51 17.29
N GLY A 130 -10.61 7.60 16.66
CA GLY A 130 -11.41 6.59 17.36
C GLY A 130 -10.57 5.68 18.25
N PHE A 131 -9.39 5.28 17.77
CA PHE A 131 -8.42 4.52 18.56
C PHE A 131 -7.90 5.32 19.77
N GLY A 132 -7.59 6.61 19.58
CA GLY A 132 -7.18 7.50 20.67
C GLY A 132 -8.22 7.57 21.79
N VAL A 133 -9.51 7.70 21.43
CA VAL A 133 -10.62 7.68 22.38
C VAL A 133 -10.74 6.32 23.08
N TYR A 134 -10.60 5.22 22.34
CA TYR A 134 -10.63 3.88 22.94
C TYR A 134 -9.53 3.70 23.99
N VAL A 135 -8.30 4.07 23.63
CA VAL A 135 -7.14 3.99 24.53
C VAL A 135 -7.31 4.88 25.74
N SER A 136 -7.78 6.13 25.59
CA SER A 136 -7.94 7.04 26.73
C SER A 136 -8.96 6.53 27.76
N ASN A 137 -9.98 5.76 27.33
CA ASN A 137 -10.99 5.20 28.22
C ASN A 137 -10.56 3.87 28.87
N PHE A 138 -9.87 2.99 28.14
CA PHE A 138 -9.52 1.64 28.63
C PHE A 138 -8.10 1.53 29.21
N ALA A 139 -7.12 2.30 28.72
CA ALA A 139 -5.72 2.16 29.14
C ALA A 139 -5.41 2.72 30.55
N GLN A 140 -6.34 3.46 31.16
CA GLN A 140 -6.18 3.94 32.54
C GLN A 140 -6.38 2.83 33.60
N TYR A 141 -7.01 1.70 33.25
CA TYR A 141 -7.32 0.63 34.21
C TYR A 141 -6.20 -0.41 34.39
N ASP A 142 -5.35 -0.64 33.38
CA ASP A 142 -4.37 -1.75 33.37
C ASP A 142 -2.92 -1.30 33.60
N ALA A 143 -2.70 -0.40 34.57
CA ALA A 143 -1.37 0.14 34.90
C ALA A 143 -0.35 -0.94 35.33
N MET A 144 -0.77 -2.17 35.68
CA MET A 144 0.12 -3.28 36.03
C MET A 144 0.83 -3.93 34.82
N TYR A 145 0.37 -3.68 33.58
CA TYR A 145 0.95 -4.25 32.35
C TYR A 145 1.50 -3.18 31.38
N GLY A 146 1.76 -1.96 31.86
CA GLY A 146 1.92 -0.74 31.05
C GLY A 146 2.81 -0.83 29.81
N THR A 147 3.97 -1.51 29.86
CA THR A 147 4.84 -1.68 28.68
C THR A 147 4.32 -2.71 27.68
N LEU A 148 3.74 -3.81 28.16
CA LEU A 148 3.14 -4.84 27.31
C LEU A 148 1.86 -4.32 26.63
N THR A 149 1.01 -3.62 27.38
CA THR A 149 -0.20 -2.99 26.88
C THR A 149 0.12 -1.93 25.82
N GLY A 150 1.15 -1.10 26.04
CA GLY A 150 1.60 -0.11 25.06
C GLY A 150 2.04 -0.74 23.73
N ALA A 151 2.80 -1.85 23.78
CA ALA A 151 3.21 -2.57 22.57
C ALA A 151 2.03 -3.19 21.81
N VAL A 152 1.08 -3.80 22.53
CA VAL A 152 -0.14 -4.37 21.92
C VAL A 152 -1.00 -3.29 21.29
N LEU A 153 -1.21 -2.16 21.97
CA LEU A 153 -1.95 -1.02 21.43
C LEU A 153 -1.27 -0.44 20.19
N PHE A 154 0.06 -0.32 20.19
CA PHE A 154 0.81 0.12 19.02
C PHE A 154 0.64 -0.85 17.83
N LEU A 155 0.72 -2.17 18.07
CA LEU A 155 0.47 -3.17 17.04
C LEU A 155 -0.98 -3.14 16.52
N LEU A 156 -1.96 -2.94 17.40
CA LEU A 156 -3.36 -2.80 17.04
C LEU A 156 -3.59 -1.54 16.18
N TRP A 157 -2.95 -0.43 16.54
CA TRP A 157 -3.00 0.79 15.75
C TRP A 157 -2.38 0.60 14.36
N LEU A 158 -1.23 -0.07 14.27
CA LEU A 158 -0.64 -0.45 12.98
C LEU A 158 -1.57 -1.35 12.18
N TRP A 159 -2.26 -2.29 12.82
CA TRP A 159 -3.23 -3.16 12.15
C TRP A 159 -4.41 -2.35 11.58
N ILE A 160 -4.97 -1.41 12.37
CA ILE A 160 -6.03 -0.50 11.93
C ILE A 160 -5.58 0.33 10.72
N LEU A 161 -4.36 0.88 10.74
CA LEU A 161 -3.80 1.62 9.62
C LEU A 161 -3.69 0.77 8.35
N ASN A 162 -3.28 -0.50 8.48
CA ASN A 162 -3.23 -1.42 7.34
C ASN A 162 -4.63 -1.66 6.77
N VAL A 163 -5.64 -1.87 7.62
CA VAL A 163 -7.04 -2.05 7.18
C VAL A 163 -7.56 -0.80 6.47
N ALA A 164 -7.32 0.40 7.02
CA ALA A 164 -7.71 1.66 6.41
C ALA A 164 -7.05 1.86 5.04
N MET A 165 -5.78 1.48 4.91
CA MET A 165 -5.04 1.52 3.65
C MET A 165 -5.60 0.53 2.63
N LEU A 166 -6.00 -0.68 3.04
CA LEU A 166 -6.63 -1.63 2.11
C LEU A 166 -8.02 -1.15 1.69
N PHE A 167 -8.79 -0.58 2.61
CA PHE A 167 -10.11 -0.03 2.34
C PHE A 167 -10.07 1.06 1.26
N GLY A 168 -9.13 2.01 1.35
CA GLY A 168 -8.99 3.03 0.32
C GLY A 168 -8.60 2.47 -1.06
N ALA A 169 -7.87 1.36 -1.11
CA ALA A 169 -7.54 0.67 -2.37
C ALA A 169 -8.78 0.00 -3.00
N VAL A 170 -9.66 -0.60 -2.18
CA VAL A 170 -10.94 -1.18 -2.62
C VAL A 170 -11.88 -0.09 -3.14
N VAL A 171 -11.93 1.06 -2.47
CA VAL A 171 -12.75 2.19 -2.94
C VAL A 171 -12.23 2.72 -4.29
N ASP A 172 -10.92 2.81 -4.49
CA ASP A 172 -10.34 3.20 -5.79
C ASP A 172 -10.72 2.21 -6.90
N PHE A 173 -10.70 0.91 -6.59
CA PHE A 173 -11.17 -0.16 -7.48
C PHE A 173 -12.66 0.01 -7.84
N GLU A 174 -13.54 0.23 -6.86
CA GLU A 174 -14.98 0.34 -7.10
C GLU A 174 -15.36 1.62 -7.88
N ILE A 175 -14.62 2.71 -7.66
CA ILE A 175 -14.77 3.95 -8.44
C ILE A 175 -14.43 3.68 -9.91
N GLU A 176 -13.37 2.93 -10.18
CA GLU A 176 -13.00 2.60 -11.56
C GLU A 176 -13.99 1.61 -12.19
N ARG A 177 -14.50 0.65 -11.42
CA ARG A 177 -15.57 -0.28 -11.86
C ARG A 177 -16.82 0.46 -12.26
N THR A 178 -17.28 1.36 -11.41
CA THR A 178 -18.45 2.21 -11.69
C THR A 178 -18.25 3.04 -12.96
N ARG A 179 -17.04 3.56 -13.20
CA ARG A 179 -16.73 4.30 -14.44
C ARG A 179 -16.75 3.42 -15.69
N GLN A 180 -16.31 2.17 -15.60
CA GLN A 180 -16.35 1.23 -16.73
C GLN A 180 -17.79 0.80 -17.04
N LEU A 181 -18.58 0.50 -16.01
CA LEU A 181 -20.02 0.19 -16.14
C LEU A 181 -20.78 1.38 -16.76
N ASN A 182 -20.53 2.61 -16.32
CA ASN A 182 -21.12 3.81 -16.92
C ASN A 182 -20.71 4.06 -18.38
N ARG A 183 -19.63 3.42 -18.86
CA ARG A 183 -19.19 3.46 -20.26
C ARG A 183 -19.70 2.28 -21.08
N GLY A 184 -20.54 1.42 -20.50
CA GLY A 184 -21.10 0.23 -21.15
C GLY A 184 -20.09 -0.91 -21.36
N LEU A 185 -18.99 -0.93 -20.60
CA LEU A 185 -18.05 -2.06 -20.60
C LEU A 185 -18.57 -3.16 -19.68
N PRO A 186 -18.47 -4.46 -20.06
CA PRO A 186 -18.84 -5.57 -19.20
C PRO A 186 -17.78 -5.71 -18.10
N ALA A 187 -18.06 -5.06 -16.97
CA ALA A 187 -17.24 -5.02 -15.77
C ALA A 187 -18.03 -5.49 -14.54
N GLU A 188 -19.02 -6.38 -14.74
CA GLU A 188 -19.85 -6.93 -13.66
C GLU A 188 -19.01 -7.79 -12.70
N ASP A 189 -18.15 -8.66 -13.22
CA ASP A 189 -17.33 -9.59 -12.43
C ASP A 189 -15.85 -9.18 -12.31
N GLU A 190 -15.23 -8.72 -13.40
CA GLU A 190 -13.82 -8.30 -13.42
C GLU A 190 -13.64 -6.97 -14.15
N LEU A 191 -12.73 -6.12 -13.66
CA LEU A 191 -12.38 -4.89 -14.37
C LEU A 191 -11.70 -5.21 -15.71
N GLN A 192 -12.07 -4.50 -16.76
CA GLN A 192 -11.42 -4.54 -18.07
C GLN A 192 -10.08 -3.78 -17.99
N LEU A 193 -9.08 -4.37 -17.36
CA LEU A 193 -7.75 -3.78 -17.20
C LEU A 193 -6.79 -4.36 -18.22
N VAL A 194 -6.11 -3.50 -18.97
CA VAL A 194 -4.99 -3.93 -19.82
C VAL A 194 -3.76 -4.15 -18.91
N PRO A 195 -3.27 -5.40 -18.76
CA PRO A 195 -2.09 -5.68 -17.96
C PRO A 195 -0.88 -4.93 -18.51
N ARG A 196 0.02 -4.44 -17.66
CA ARG A 196 1.25 -3.77 -18.11
C ARG A 196 2.27 -4.75 -18.72
N SER A 197 2.19 -6.01 -18.34
CA SER A 197 2.94 -7.14 -18.91
C SER A 197 2.14 -8.41 -18.69
N THR A 198 2.00 -9.25 -19.71
CA THR A 198 1.38 -10.59 -19.63
C THR A 198 2.42 -11.72 -19.66
N VAL A 199 3.65 -11.43 -20.11
CA VAL A 199 4.71 -12.41 -20.41
C VAL A 199 4.93 -13.47 -19.33
N ALA A 200 4.94 -13.08 -18.04
CA ALA A 200 5.12 -14.05 -16.96
C ALA A 200 3.84 -14.84 -16.62
N ALA A 201 2.67 -14.24 -16.81
CA ALA A 201 1.38 -14.89 -16.61
C ALA A 201 1.14 -15.94 -17.72
N ASP A 202 1.43 -15.58 -18.97
CA ASP A 202 1.32 -16.48 -20.12
C ASP A 202 2.23 -17.72 -19.93
N ARG A 203 3.50 -17.50 -19.54
CA ARG A 203 4.44 -18.59 -19.22
C ARG A 203 4.02 -19.43 -18.01
N ALA A 204 3.35 -18.83 -17.03
CA ALA A 204 2.87 -19.55 -15.85
C ALA A 204 1.68 -20.45 -16.22
N ASP A 205 0.76 -19.95 -17.05
CA ASP A 205 -0.40 -20.68 -17.54
C ASP A 205 0.04 -21.81 -18.50
N GLU A 206 1.01 -21.59 -19.38
CA GLU A 206 1.64 -22.64 -20.20
C GLU A 206 2.25 -23.76 -19.33
N ARG A 207 2.98 -23.41 -18.27
CA ARG A 207 3.56 -24.40 -17.35
C ARG A 207 2.49 -25.15 -16.56
N ALA A 208 1.41 -24.48 -16.18
CA ALA A 208 0.29 -25.11 -15.50
C ALA A 208 -0.42 -26.10 -16.43
N ALA A 209 -0.67 -25.72 -17.69
CA ALA A 209 -1.23 -26.60 -18.72
C ALA A 209 -0.35 -27.83 -18.95
N ALA A 210 0.97 -27.64 -19.08
CA ALA A 210 1.92 -28.74 -19.25
C ALA A 210 1.92 -29.73 -18.06
N ARG A 211 1.77 -29.24 -16.82
CA ARG A 211 1.66 -30.10 -15.63
C ARG A 211 0.35 -30.90 -15.61
N VAL A 212 -0.77 -30.27 -15.97
CA VAL A 212 -2.07 -30.95 -16.07
C VAL A 212 -2.01 -32.03 -17.13
N GLU A 213 -1.39 -31.74 -18.28
CA GLU A 213 -1.22 -32.71 -19.35
C GLU A 213 -0.31 -33.88 -18.94
N ALA A 214 0.81 -33.61 -18.26
CA ALA A 214 1.66 -34.64 -17.68
C ALA A 214 0.89 -35.54 -16.69
N GLY A 215 0.07 -34.95 -15.81
CA GLY A 215 -0.80 -35.70 -14.91
C GLY A 215 -1.85 -36.55 -15.63
N ARG A 216 -2.44 -36.04 -16.72
CA ARG A 216 -3.37 -36.82 -17.58
C ARG A 216 -2.66 -38.01 -18.22
N ARG A 217 -1.41 -37.86 -18.66
CA ARG A 217 -0.61 -38.96 -19.23
C ARG A 217 -0.30 -40.04 -18.19
N VAL A 218 0.08 -39.65 -16.96
CA VAL A 218 0.29 -40.60 -15.86
C VAL A 218 -0.99 -41.38 -15.55
N ARG A 219 -2.14 -40.69 -15.46
CA ARG A 219 -3.44 -41.35 -15.24
C ARG A 219 -3.78 -42.33 -16.36
N ALA A 220 -3.58 -41.94 -17.62
CA ALA A 220 -3.84 -42.79 -18.77
C ALA A 220 -2.93 -44.04 -18.79
N GLY A 221 -1.65 -43.90 -18.41
CA GLY A 221 -0.72 -45.03 -18.31
C GLY A 221 -1.13 -46.07 -17.26
N ILE A 222 -1.57 -45.63 -16.08
CA ILE A 222 -2.07 -46.52 -15.01
C ILE A 222 -3.36 -47.25 -15.44
N SER A 223 -4.19 -46.61 -16.28
CA SER A 223 -5.44 -47.20 -16.77
C SER A 223 -5.21 -48.34 -17.77
N ALA A 224 -4.12 -48.26 -18.54
CA ALA A 224 -3.75 -49.26 -19.55
C ALA A 224 -3.11 -50.51 -18.91
N ASP A 225 -2.33 -50.32 -17.84
CA ASP A 225 -1.61 -51.40 -17.11
C ASP A 225 -2.55 -52.30 -16.27
N HIS A 226 -3.81 -51.90 -16.08
CA HIS A 226 -4.85 -52.69 -15.40
C HIS A 226 -5.78 -53.44 -16.35
N GLN A 227 -5.58 -53.33 -17.68
CA GLN A 227 -6.38 -54.03 -18.68
C GLN A 227 -5.63 -55.21 -19.35
N GLU A 228 -4.36 -55.42 -19.02
CA GLU A 228 -3.59 -56.65 -19.32
C GLU A 228 -3.53 -57.57 -18.09
#